data_AF-A0A9E7FLQ7-F1
#
_entry.id   AF-A0A9E7FLQ7-F1
#
_cell.length_a   1.000
_cell.length_b   1.000
_cell.length_c   1.000
_cell.angle_alpha   90.00
_cell.angle_beta   90.00
_cell.angle_gamma   90.00
#
_symmetry.space_group_name_H-M   'P 1'
#
loop_
_entity.id
_entity.type
_entity.pdbx_description
1 polymer ?
#
loop_
_entity_poly.entity_id
_entity_poly.type
_entity_poly.pdbx_seq_one_letter_code
_entity_poly.pdbx_strand_id
1 'polypeptide(L)' 'MTSSRRNTQDPVSHNWSVKAIRRKTTGTGRMRYLRHVPRRFKSNFREGTPATPSKKSASAAV' A
#
# COMPACT_ATOMS: atom_id res chain seq x y z
N MET A 1 -2.75 20.55 -30.40
CA MET A 1 -3.42 21.41 -29.39
C MET A 1 -4.90 21.02 -29.43
N THR A 2 -5.57 20.45 -28.44
CA THR A 2 -5.43 20.45 -26.97
C THR A 2 -6.10 19.19 -26.43
N SER A 3 -5.34 18.24 -25.90
CA SER A 3 -5.88 17.13 -25.10
C SER A 3 -5.53 17.38 -23.64
N SER A 4 -6.27 18.31 -23.02
CA SER A 4 -6.18 18.52 -21.57
C SER A 4 -6.90 17.35 -20.87
N ARG A 5 -6.16 16.27 -20.58
CA ARG A 5 -6.56 15.27 -19.58
C ARG A 5 -6.58 15.96 -18.22
N ARG A 6 -7.73 16.51 -17.83
CA ARG A 6 -7.97 16.88 -16.44
C ARG A 6 -8.00 15.58 -15.63
N ASN A 7 -6.89 15.28 -14.96
CA ASN A 7 -6.82 14.29 -13.91
C ASN A 7 -7.51 14.90 -12.68
N THR A 8 -8.82 14.68 -12.56
CA THR A 8 -9.65 15.23 -11.49
C THR A 8 -9.34 14.52 -10.18
N GLN A 9 -8.40 15.06 -9.39
CA GLN A 9 -8.16 14.64 -8.00
C GLN A 9 -7.84 15.86 -7.12
N ASP A 10 -8.69 16.89 -7.17
CA ASP A 10 -8.68 17.90 -6.12
C ASP A 10 -9.54 17.38 -4.94
N PRO A 11 -8.94 17.11 -3.77
CA PRO A 11 -9.73 16.75 -2.59
C PRO A 11 -10.66 17.94 -2.27
N VAL A 12 -11.93 17.65 -2.05
CA VAL A 12 -12.94 18.63 -1.64
C VAL A 12 -12.41 19.37 -0.40
N SER A 13 -11.92 20.59 -0.58
CA SER A 13 -11.14 21.38 0.39
C SER A 13 -12.04 22.09 1.40
N HIS A 14 -12.92 21.32 2.02
CA HIS A 14 -13.95 21.81 2.90
C HIS A 14 -13.88 21.07 4.24
N ASN A 15 -13.23 21.70 5.23
CA ASN A 15 -13.00 21.10 6.56
C ASN A 15 -14.29 20.82 7.35
N TRP A 16 -15.42 21.41 6.92
CA TRP A 16 -16.74 21.16 7.49
C TRP A 16 -17.30 19.75 7.18
N SER A 17 -16.73 19.01 6.22
CA SER A 17 -17.19 17.67 5.85
C SER A 17 -16.09 16.60 5.95
N VAL A 18 -15.59 16.37 7.17
CA VAL A 18 -14.54 15.38 7.47
C VAL A 18 -14.91 13.96 6.98
N LYS A 19 -16.19 13.58 7.06
CA LYS A 19 -16.67 12.26 6.60
C LYS A 19 -16.52 12.08 5.09
N ALA A 20 -16.80 13.13 4.30
CA ALA A 20 -16.62 13.09 2.85
C ALA A 20 -15.13 13.00 2.49
N ILE A 21 -14.27 13.74 3.20
CA ILE A 21 -12.81 13.68 3.06
C ILE A 21 -12.31 12.25 3.33
N ARG A 22 -12.72 11.62 4.44
CA ARG A 22 -12.33 10.24 4.79
C ARG A 22 -12.76 9.18 3.78
N ARG A 23 -13.88 9.39 3.07
CA ARG A 23 -14.35 8.46 2.04
C ARG A 23 -13.57 8.57 0.74
N LYS A 24 -13.05 9.76 0.43
CA LYS A 24 -12.33 10.06 -0.82
C LYS A 24 -10.80 9.98 -0.68
N THR A 25 -10.27 10.07 0.55
CA THR A 25 -8.83 10.04 0.79
C THR A 25 -8.18 8.79 0.21
N THR A 26 -7.00 8.99 -0.38
CA THR A 26 -6.09 7.89 -0.73
C THR A 26 -5.82 7.07 0.53
N GLY A 27 -5.77 5.73 0.40
CA GLY A 27 -5.79 4.83 1.56
C GLY A 27 -7.03 3.94 1.61
N THR A 28 -8.12 4.37 0.98
CA THR A 28 -9.39 3.64 0.98
C THR A 28 -9.57 2.87 -0.33
N GLY A 29 -9.98 1.59 -0.25
CA GLY A 29 -10.31 0.75 -1.42
C GLY A 29 -9.23 -0.26 -1.80
N ARG A 30 -9.10 -0.56 -3.09
CA ARG A 30 -8.34 -1.73 -3.58
C ARG A 30 -6.82 -1.56 -3.60
N MET A 31 -6.30 -0.31 -3.57
CA MET A 31 -4.86 0.07 -3.55
C MET A 31 -3.89 -1.00 -4.07
N ARG A 32 -4.09 -1.50 -5.30
CA ARG A 32 -3.45 -2.73 -5.78
C ARG A 32 -1.92 -2.68 -5.69
N TYR A 33 -1.33 -1.50 -5.95
CA TYR A 33 0.11 -1.30 -5.85
C TYR A 33 0.53 -0.87 -4.44
N LEU A 34 -0.02 0.25 -3.95
CA LEU A 34 0.36 0.85 -2.66
C LEU A 34 0.17 -0.06 -1.45
N ARG A 35 -0.73 -1.05 -1.52
CA ARG A 35 -0.93 -2.03 -0.43
C ARG A 35 0.31 -2.87 -0.15
N HIS A 36 1.09 -3.20 -1.18
CA HIS A 36 2.27 -4.07 -1.04
C HIS A 36 3.56 -3.28 -0.82
N VAL A 37 3.54 -1.98 -1.10
CA VAL A 37 4.70 -1.09 -1.00
C VAL A 37 5.26 -1.04 0.44
N PRO A 38 4.47 -0.84 1.52
CA PRO A 38 4.99 -0.87 2.89
C PRO A 38 5.67 -2.20 3.26
N ARG A 39 5.11 -3.32 2.77
CA ARG A 39 5.70 -4.65 2.97
C ARG A 39 7.04 -4.77 2.26
N ARG A 40 7.17 -4.25 1.03
CA ARG A 40 8.44 -4.23 0.30
C ARG A 40 9.47 -3.28 0.93
N PHE A 41 9.04 -2.15 1.46
CA PHE A 41 9.91 -1.23 2.20
C PHE A 41 10.55 -1.92 3.42
N LYS A 42 9.78 -2.68 4.20
CA LYS A 42 10.29 -3.46 5.34
C LYS A 42 11.32 -4.50 4.92
N SER A 43 11.22 -5.01 3.69
CA SER A 43 12.14 -5.98 3.11
C SER A 43 13.16 -5.36 2.14
N ASN A 44 13.41 -4.05 2.23
CA ASN A 44 14.38 -3.31 1.41
C ASN A 44 14.28 -3.57 -0.10
N PHE A 45 13.06 -3.81 -0.61
CA PHE A 45 12.78 -4.11 -2.02
C PHE A 45 13.61 -5.26 -2.61
N ARG A 46 13.98 -6.27 -1.80
CA ARG A 46 14.67 -7.45 -2.32
C ARG A 46 13.82 -8.17 -3.36
N GLU A 47 14.39 -8.43 -4.54
CA GLU A 47 13.78 -9.20 -5.62
C GLU A 47 14.64 -10.47 -5.88
N GLY A 48 13.99 -11.59 -6.22
CA GLY A 48 14.70 -12.80 -6.68
C GLY A 48 15.49 -13.59 -5.63
N THR A 49 15.44 -13.24 -4.34
CA THR A 49 16.05 -14.08 -3.29
C THR A 49 15.09 -15.21 -2.91
N PRO A 50 15.42 -16.50 -3.14
CA PRO A 50 14.58 -17.59 -2.67
C PRO A 50 14.54 -17.55 -1.13
N ALA A 51 13.34 -17.68 -0.56
CA ALA A 51 13.21 -17.85 0.88
C ALA A 51 13.97 -19.12 1.27
N THR A 52 14.99 -18.98 2.13
CA THR A 52 15.73 -20.13 2.63
C THR A 52 14.73 -21.05 3.35
N PRO A 53 14.69 -22.35 3.03
CA PRO A 53 13.75 -23.26 3.68
C PRO A 53 14.01 -23.26 5.18
N SER A 54 13.04 -22.77 5.95
CA SER A 54 13.06 -22.80 7.41
C SER A 54 13.01 -24.26 7.87
N LYS A 55 14.13 -24.82 8.34
CA LYS A 55 14.10 -26.07 9.09
C LYS A 55 13.22 -25.84 10.32
N LYS A 56 12.09 -26.53 10.44
CA LYS A 56 11.32 -26.57 11.70
C LYS A 56 12.29 -27.05 12.77
N SER A 57 12.57 -26.21 13.77
CA SER A 57 13.31 -26.67 14.95
C SER A 57 12.49 -27.77 15.59
N ALA A 58 12.96 -29.02 15.49
CA ALA A 58 12.45 -30.10 16.30
C ALA A 58 12.72 -29.70 17.75
N SER A 59 11.66 -29.54 18.54
CA SER A 59 11.77 -29.32 19.98
C SER A 59 12.68 -30.39 20.56
N ALA A 60 13.80 -29.97 21.14
CA ALA A 60 14.69 -30.86 21.86
C ALA A 60 13.93 -31.34 23.11
N ALA A 61 13.69 -32.64 23.19
CA ALA A 61 13.20 -33.28 24.39
C ALA A 61 14.31 -33.21 25.46
N VAL A 62 14.02 -32.52 26.55
CA VAL A 62 14.64 -32.67 27.87
C VAL A 62 13.55 -32.48 28.91
#